data_AF-A0A1R4HLH5-F1
#
_entry.id   AF-A0A1R4HLH5-F1
#
_cell.length_a   1.000
_cell.length_b   1.000
_cell.length_c   1.000
_cell.angle_alpha   90.00
_cell.angle_beta   90.00
_cell.angle_gamma   90.00
#
_symmetry.space_group_name_H-M   'P 1'
#
loop_
_entity.id
_entity.type
_entity.pdbx_description
1 polymer ?
#
loop_
_entity_poly.entity_id
_entity_poly.type
_entity_poly.pdbx_seq_one_letter_code
_entity_poly.pdbx_strand_id
1 'polypeptide(L)'
;MTLLASDLTSGSGIPRTADADLEDGGDALTLGRRVREQRMHRGLTLEQLAAAVDRAPSQLSAIENGKREPRLPLLRALAAALQVSVDDLLLDEAPSERAALEIAVERAQRGTVFGSLGIQPIRVSKATSDETLKAILGLHQEVERLHRERAATPEEARRANTELRAEMRVAGNYYPELERSASQLLDSVGYTGGPVSQQTIASVAEKLGFSLHYVSNMPHSTRSVIDRRNGRIYLGTNLPSRDARAPILRALASLVCGHEEPRNYADFLRQRVEANYLAGAVLLPEAAAVEHLAEAKKQRQISMEDLRDAFGVSYEMAAHRFTNLATERLGLQVHFMKAHESGTLIKAYENDGVRFPSDALGNFEGAMVCRNWTARTVFAQSDRFNPWYQYTDMSAGGTYWCTSRVEKAKEGLYSVSVGVRFDDVKWFRGRETSHRSRSFCPDDRCCRQASSELTTKWAAAAWPEAATPTSLLAALPTGTFPGVDNNEVYAFLEQNERRA
;
A
#
# COMPACT_ATOMS: atom_id res chain seq x y z
N MET A 1 8.02 -3.80 -59.07
CA MET A 1 9.46 -3.75 -59.44
C MET A 1 10.02 -2.48 -58.82
N THR A 2 10.93 -2.46 -57.84
CA THR A 2 11.73 -3.50 -57.20
C THR A 2 12.19 -2.94 -55.85
N LEU A 3 12.00 -3.76 -54.80
CA LEU A 3 12.69 -3.84 -53.52
C LEU A 3 13.88 -2.91 -53.26
N LEU A 4 13.86 -2.20 -52.13
CA LEU A 4 15.02 -2.05 -51.24
C LEU A 4 14.54 -2.11 -49.78
N ALA A 5 14.92 -3.20 -49.12
CA ALA A 5 14.84 -3.43 -47.68
C ALA A 5 15.99 -2.70 -46.98
N SER A 6 15.72 -2.14 -45.80
CA SER A 6 16.76 -1.81 -44.82
C SER A 6 16.23 -2.08 -43.42
N ASP A 7 16.80 -3.12 -42.82
CA ASP A 7 16.60 -3.60 -41.47
C ASP A 7 16.80 -2.50 -40.41
N LEU A 8 15.82 -2.36 -39.52
CA LEU A 8 15.99 -1.73 -38.20
C LEU A 8 15.88 -2.84 -37.15
N THR A 9 17.02 -3.44 -36.83
CA THR A 9 17.20 -4.38 -35.74
C THR A 9 17.18 -3.64 -34.40
N SER A 10 16.13 -3.95 -33.63
CA SER A 10 16.09 -4.18 -32.18
C SER A 10 17.31 -3.76 -31.33
N GLY A 11 17.05 -2.88 -30.36
CA GLY A 11 17.89 -2.65 -29.19
C GLY A 11 17.05 -2.23 -27.99
N SER A 12 16.16 -3.11 -27.52
CA SER A 12 15.44 -2.94 -26.26
C SER A 12 16.39 -3.16 -25.08
N GLY A 13 17.00 -2.09 -24.58
CA GLY A 13 17.66 -2.09 -23.28
C GLY A 13 16.60 -2.05 -22.18
N ILE A 14 16.27 -3.19 -21.59
CA ILE A 14 15.52 -3.27 -20.34
C ILE A 14 16.37 -2.58 -19.26
N PRO A 15 15.82 -1.67 -18.43
CA PRO A 15 16.57 -1.12 -17.32
C PRO A 15 16.84 -2.25 -16.33
N ARG A 16 18.11 -2.56 -16.07
CA ARG A 16 18.49 -3.47 -14.98
C ARG A 16 17.97 -2.89 -13.67
N THR A 17 17.28 -3.71 -12.89
CA THR A 17 16.80 -3.39 -11.55
C THR A 17 17.99 -3.23 -10.60
N ALA A 18 17.91 -2.28 -9.66
CA ALA A 18 18.96 -2.01 -8.68
C ALA A 18 19.30 -3.22 -7.77
N ASP A 19 18.41 -4.21 -7.68
CA ASP A 19 18.64 -5.47 -6.96
C ASP A 19 19.67 -6.38 -7.67
N ALA A 20 19.74 -6.35 -9.01
CA ALA A 20 20.74 -7.11 -9.78
C ALA A 20 22.16 -6.57 -9.60
N ASP A 21 22.31 -5.25 -9.39
CA ASP A 21 23.61 -4.61 -9.15
C ASP A 21 24.15 -4.89 -7.73
N LEU A 22 23.29 -5.27 -6.78
CA LEU A 22 23.68 -5.63 -5.41
C LEU A 22 24.18 -7.08 -5.30
N GLU A 23 23.60 -8.01 -6.06
CA GLU A 23 24.10 -9.39 -6.19
C GLU A 23 25.46 -9.42 -6.91
N ASP A 24 25.60 -8.71 -8.03
CA ASP A 24 26.84 -8.60 -8.83
C ASP A 24 28.02 -7.99 -8.02
N GLY A 25 27.70 -7.05 -7.12
CA GLY A 25 28.69 -6.45 -6.20
C GLY A 25 29.14 -7.37 -5.05
N GLY A 26 28.31 -8.37 -4.70
CA GLY A 26 28.58 -9.35 -3.66
C GLY A 26 29.70 -10.30 -4.02
N ASP A 27 29.70 -10.76 -5.28
CA ASP A 27 30.65 -11.72 -5.83
C ASP A 27 32.02 -11.07 -6.07
N ALA A 28 32.02 -9.83 -6.57
CA ALA A 28 33.24 -9.05 -6.79
C ALA A 28 34.02 -8.76 -5.49
N LEU A 29 33.32 -8.56 -4.36
CA LEU A 29 33.95 -8.36 -3.05
C LEU A 29 34.60 -9.65 -2.51
N THR A 30 33.90 -10.78 -2.60
CA THR A 30 34.42 -12.09 -2.17
C THR A 30 35.63 -12.49 -3.00
N LEU A 31 35.53 -12.39 -4.33
CA LEU A 31 36.62 -12.62 -5.27
C LEU A 31 37.83 -11.74 -4.95
N GLY A 32 37.62 -10.44 -4.75
CA GLY A 32 38.68 -9.50 -4.43
C GLY A 32 39.42 -9.85 -3.13
N ARG A 33 38.69 -10.26 -2.09
CA ARG A 33 39.30 -10.69 -0.82
C ARG A 33 40.09 -11.99 -0.97
N ARG A 34 39.62 -12.93 -1.78
CA ARG A 34 40.36 -14.17 -2.03
C ARG A 34 41.64 -13.93 -2.83
N VAL A 35 41.60 -13.08 -3.86
CA VAL A 35 42.82 -12.66 -4.60
C VAL A 35 43.85 -12.06 -3.64
N ARG A 36 43.41 -11.17 -2.74
CA ARG A 36 44.28 -10.57 -1.73
C ARG A 36 44.89 -11.59 -0.78
N GLU A 37 44.09 -12.55 -0.31
CA GLU A 37 44.54 -13.59 0.61
C GLU A 37 45.56 -14.53 -0.03
N GLN A 38 45.28 -15.02 -1.24
CA GLN A 38 46.21 -15.86 -1.99
C GLN A 38 47.51 -15.11 -2.32
N ARG A 39 47.43 -13.81 -2.65
CA ARG A 39 48.61 -12.98 -2.86
C ARG A 39 49.48 -12.92 -1.60
N MET A 40 48.86 -12.70 -0.44
CA MET A 40 49.56 -12.64 0.84
C MET A 40 50.17 -13.99 1.22
N HIS A 41 49.45 -15.10 1.00
CA HIS A 41 49.95 -16.46 1.23
C HIS A 41 51.19 -16.76 0.37
N ARG A 42 51.23 -16.24 -0.86
CA ARG A 42 52.39 -16.32 -1.77
C ARG A 42 53.51 -15.34 -1.45
N GLY A 43 53.36 -14.49 -0.42
CA GLY A 43 54.35 -13.47 -0.06
C GLY A 43 54.53 -12.36 -1.09
N LEU A 44 53.58 -12.20 -2.02
CA LEU A 44 53.66 -11.22 -3.11
C LEU A 44 53.17 -9.85 -2.67
N THR A 45 53.91 -8.80 -3.04
CA THR A 45 53.43 -7.42 -2.96
C THR A 45 52.38 -7.15 -4.05
N LEU A 46 51.57 -6.11 -3.86
CA LEU A 46 50.56 -5.71 -4.85
C LEU A 46 51.23 -5.37 -6.20
N GLU A 47 52.41 -4.74 -6.17
CA GLU A 47 53.19 -4.37 -7.34
C GLU A 47 53.73 -5.61 -8.07
N GLN A 48 54.22 -6.61 -7.34
CA GLN A 48 54.70 -7.86 -7.92
C GLN A 48 53.58 -8.66 -8.58
N LEU A 49 52.40 -8.74 -7.95
CA LEU A 49 51.25 -9.41 -8.59
C LEU A 49 50.77 -8.62 -9.82
N ALA A 50 50.71 -7.29 -9.73
CA ALA A 50 50.30 -6.44 -10.85
C ALA A 50 51.25 -6.58 -12.05
N ALA A 51 52.57 -6.62 -11.81
CA ALA A 51 53.57 -6.88 -12.84
C ALA A 51 53.42 -8.29 -13.45
N ALA A 52 53.16 -9.31 -12.63
CA ALA A 52 52.98 -10.69 -13.08
C ALA A 52 51.76 -10.89 -14.01
N VAL A 53 50.76 -10.02 -13.92
CA VAL A 53 49.56 -10.05 -14.78
C VAL A 53 49.50 -8.89 -15.78
N ASP A 54 50.59 -8.15 -15.96
CA ASP A 54 50.71 -7.01 -16.87
C ASP A 54 49.63 -5.93 -16.65
N ARG A 55 49.41 -5.52 -15.39
CA ARG A 55 48.43 -4.48 -15.02
C ARG A 55 49.01 -3.45 -14.07
N ALA A 56 48.35 -2.30 -14.00
CA ALA A 56 48.70 -1.26 -13.05
C ALA A 56 48.36 -1.69 -11.61
N PRO A 57 49.19 -1.36 -10.60
CA PRO A 57 48.89 -1.66 -9.19
C PRO A 57 47.54 -1.09 -8.71
N SER A 58 47.14 0.07 -9.25
CA SER A 58 45.83 0.69 -8.97
C SER A 58 44.65 -0.17 -9.44
N GLN A 59 44.80 -0.87 -10.56
CA GLN A 59 43.78 -1.76 -11.11
C GLN A 59 43.63 -3.03 -10.26
N LEU A 60 44.75 -3.59 -9.80
CA LEU A 60 44.76 -4.71 -8.85
C LEU A 60 44.15 -4.30 -7.50
N SER A 61 44.45 -3.10 -7.02
CA SER A 61 43.81 -2.56 -5.81
C SER A 61 42.30 -2.42 -5.94
N ALA A 62 41.80 -1.99 -7.12
CA ALA A 62 40.37 -1.90 -7.37
C ALA A 62 39.68 -3.28 -7.36
N ILE A 63 40.37 -4.31 -7.88
CA ILE A 63 39.90 -5.70 -7.88
C ILE A 63 39.92 -6.27 -6.44
N GLU A 64 41.02 -6.14 -5.69
CA GLU A 64 41.11 -6.65 -4.31
C GLU A 64 40.09 -6.05 -3.33
N ASN A 65 39.55 -4.87 -3.66
CA ASN A 65 38.56 -4.16 -2.86
C ASN A 65 37.12 -4.27 -3.42
N GLY A 66 36.90 -5.14 -4.41
CA GLY A 66 35.58 -5.33 -5.03
C GLY A 66 34.98 -4.05 -5.60
N LYS A 67 35.83 -3.12 -6.07
CA LYS A 67 35.43 -1.91 -6.79
C LYS A 67 35.38 -2.13 -8.30
N ARG A 68 36.00 -3.21 -8.78
CA ARG A 68 36.04 -3.57 -10.20
C ARG A 68 36.15 -5.07 -10.35
N GLU A 69 35.29 -5.63 -11.18
CA GLU A 69 35.34 -7.05 -11.47
C GLU A 69 36.33 -7.35 -12.62
N PRO A 70 37.20 -8.36 -12.48
CA PRO A 70 38.13 -8.75 -13.54
C PRO A 70 37.41 -9.53 -14.65
N ARG A 71 37.67 -9.16 -15.91
CA ARG A 71 37.23 -9.98 -17.06
C ARG A 71 37.95 -11.33 -17.05
N LEU A 72 37.31 -12.36 -17.62
CA LEU A 72 37.82 -13.73 -17.68
C LEU A 72 39.30 -13.88 -18.09
N PRO A 73 39.85 -13.14 -19.06
CA PRO A 73 41.28 -13.21 -19.40
C PRO A 73 42.20 -12.77 -18.24
N LEU A 74 41.82 -11.72 -17.51
CA LEU A 74 42.56 -11.24 -16.35
C LEU A 74 42.40 -12.18 -15.15
N LEU A 75 41.21 -12.75 -14.97
CA LEU A 75 40.96 -13.75 -13.94
C LEU A 75 41.84 -15.00 -14.12
N ARG A 76 41.97 -15.49 -15.36
CA ARG A 76 42.89 -16.60 -15.70
C ARG A 76 44.35 -16.24 -15.43
N ALA A 77 44.76 -15.02 -15.78
CA ALA A 77 46.11 -14.53 -15.50
C ALA A 77 46.40 -14.44 -13.98
N LEU A 78 45.41 -13.96 -13.19
CA LEU A 78 45.48 -13.94 -11.73
C LEU A 78 45.59 -15.35 -11.15
N ALA A 79 44.75 -16.29 -11.60
CA ALA A 79 44.80 -17.69 -11.18
C ALA A 79 46.16 -18.32 -11.46
N ALA A 80 46.72 -18.10 -12.66
CA ALA A 80 48.04 -18.59 -13.04
C ALA A 80 49.17 -17.98 -12.17
N ALA A 81 49.15 -16.66 -11.96
CA ALA A 81 50.16 -15.96 -11.14
C ALA A 81 50.09 -16.35 -9.66
N LEU A 82 48.90 -16.64 -9.14
CA LEU A 82 48.66 -17.10 -7.77
C LEU A 82 48.78 -18.62 -7.62
N GLN A 83 48.94 -19.35 -8.75
CA GLN A 83 49.01 -20.80 -8.84
C GLN A 83 47.83 -21.49 -8.10
N VAL A 84 46.63 -21.06 -8.44
CA VAL A 84 45.34 -21.64 -8.02
C VAL A 84 44.45 -21.83 -9.25
N SER A 85 43.37 -22.61 -9.14
CA SER A 85 42.41 -22.70 -10.24
C SER A 85 41.52 -21.45 -10.31
N VAL A 86 40.87 -21.24 -11.46
CA VAL A 86 39.85 -20.18 -11.60
C VAL A 86 38.66 -20.49 -10.69
N ASP A 87 38.30 -21.76 -10.56
CA ASP A 87 37.20 -22.21 -9.70
C ASP A 87 37.49 -21.90 -8.22
N ASP A 88 38.74 -22.07 -7.77
CA ASP A 88 39.16 -21.69 -6.41
C ASP A 88 38.97 -20.19 -6.16
N LEU A 89 39.17 -19.34 -7.18
CA LEU A 89 38.95 -17.89 -7.05
C LEU A 89 37.46 -17.50 -7.05
N LEU A 90 36.59 -18.35 -7.59
CA LEU A 90 35.15 -18.09 -7.77
C LEU A 90 34.23 -18.77 -6.74
N LEU A 91 34.74 -19.56 -5.79
CA LEU A 91 33.89 -20.06 -4.68
C LEU A 91 33.18 -18.90 -3.96
N ASP A 92 31.95 -19.10 -3.49
CA ASP A 92 31.15 -18.06 -2.83
C ASP A 92 31.51 -17.86 -1.34
N GLU A 93 32.25 -18.80 -0.75
CA GLU A 93 32.58 -18.79 0.68
C GLU A 93 33.68 -17.78 1.03
N ALA A 94 33.53 -16.99 2.09
CA ALA A 94 34.59 -16.08 2.50
C ALA A 94 35.89 -16.84 2.88
N PRO A 95 37.07 -16.39 2.43
CA PRO A 95 38.31 -17.16 2.58
C PRO A 95 38.82 -17.24 4.04
N SER A 96 38.33 -16.39 4.94
CA SER A 96 38.60 -16.45 6.38
C SER A 96 37.47 -15.76 7.17
N GLU A 97 37.34 -16.04 8.48
CA GLU A 97 36.35 -15.36 9.37
C GLU A 97 36.53 -13.84 9.32
N ARG A 98 37.78 -13.38 9.32
CA ARG A 98 38.09 -11.96 9.18
C ARG A 98 37.65 -11.41 7.81
N ALA A 99 37.93 -12.12 6.71
CA ALA A 99 37.46 -11.69 5.39
C ALA A 99 35.92 -11.61 5.33
N ALA A 100 35.21 -12.53 5.99
CA ALA A 100 33.76 -12.49 6.11
C ALA A 100 33.27 -11.20 6.79
N LEU A 101 33.92 -10.78 7.89
CA LEU A 101 33.61 -9.53 8.57
C LEU A 101 33.92 -8.30 7.71
N GLU A 102 35.07 -8.28 7.01
CA GLU A 102 35.43 -7.18 6.12
C GLU A 102 34.42 -7.04 4.96
N ILE A 103 33.95 -8.16 4.39
CA ILE A 103 32.94 -8.19 3.32
C ILE A 103 31.59 -7.70 3.87
N ALA A 104 31.16 -8.21 5.03
CA ALA A 104 29.89 -7.83 5.65
C ALA A 104 29.82 -6.33 5.95
N VAL A 105 30.89 -5.74 6.49
CA VAL A 105 30.96 -4.29 6.75
C VAL A 105 30.98 -3.49 5.44
N GLU A 106 31.74 -3.90 4.42
CA GLU A 106 31.71 -3.21 3.12
C GLU A 106 30.33 -3.25 2.46
N ARG A 107 29.64 -4.39 2.52
CA ARG A 107 28.26 -4.52 2.03
C ARG A 107 27.30 -3.61 2.80
N ALA A 108 27.37 -3.63 4.14
CA ALA A 108 26.57 -2.75 4.99
C ALA A 108 26.77 -1.26 4.66
N GLN A 109 28.01 -0.83 4.44
CA GLN A 109 28.34 0.57 4.09
C GLN A 109 27.89 0.99 2.69
N ARG A 110 27.77 0.03 1.76
CA ARG A 110 27.23 0.26 0.40
C ARG A 110 25.69 0.19 0.36
N GLY A 111 25.07 -0.30 1.43
CA GLY A 111 23.62 -0.42 1.55
C GLY A 111 22.90 0.93 1.64
N THR A 112 21.63 0.94 1.22
CA THR A 112 20.77 2.13 1.17
C THR A 112 20.58 2.78 2.53
N VAL A 113 20.43 1.97 3.60
CA VAL A 113 20.27 2.45 4.98
C VAL A 113 21.50 3.26 5.41
N PHE A 114 22.71 2.76 5.17
CA PHE A 114 23.93 3.48 5.55
C PHE A 114 24.09 4.79 4.77
N GLY A 115 23.84 4.78 3.45
CA GLY A 115 23.88 5.98 2.61
C GLY A 115 22.89 7.06 3.06
N SER A 116 21.72 6.67 3.55
CA SER A 116 20.70 7.61 4.04
C SER A 116 21.07 8.34 5.34
N LEU A 117 21.99 7.79 6.15
CA LEU A 117 22.39 8.37 7.43
C LEU A 117 23.36 9.55 7.27
N GLY A 118 23.91 9.76 6.06
CA GLY A 118 24.88 10.82 5.79
C GLY A 118 26.24 10.63 6.49
N ILE A 119 26.51 9.42 6.97
CA ILE A 119 27.75 9.05 7.66
C ILE A 119 28.82 8.72 6.62
N GLN A 120 30.05 9.20 6.82
CA GLN A 120 31.15 8.83 5.94
C GLN A 120 31.55 7.36 6.16
N PRO A 121 31.74 6.57 5.09
CA PRO A 121 32.15 5.19 5.21
C PRO A 121 33.57 5.09 5.79
N ILE A 122 33.79 4.14 6.68
CA ILE A 122 35.10 3.83 7.21
C ILE A 122 35.89 2.99 6.20
N ARG A 123 37.19 3.27 6.11
CA ARG A 123 38.12 2.43 5.34
C ARG A 123 38.51 1.22 6.17
N VAL A 124 38.01 0.04 5.80
CA VAL A 124 38.42 -1.21 6.41
C VAL A 124 39.88 -1.50 6.07
N SER A 125 40.73 -1.63 7.08
CA SER A 125 42.17 -1.87 6.91
C SER A 125 42.66 -2.96 7.87
N LYS A 126 43.92 -3.38 7.71
CA LYS A 126 44.54 -4.34 8.64
C LYS A 126 44.61 -3.82 10.09
N ALA A 127 44.57 -2.50 10.29
CA ALA A 127 44.59 -1.90 11.62
C ALA A 127 43.23 -1.94 12.32
N THR A 128 42.14 -2.22 11.59
CA THR A 128 40.81 -2.35 12.18
C THR A 128 40.69 -3.71 12.88
N SER A 129 40.43 -3.73 14.19
CA SER A 129 40.27 -4.98 14.94
C SER A 129 38.98 -5.71 14.58
N ASP A 130 38.95 -7.03 14.77
CA ASP A 130 37.75 -7.83 14.51
C ASP A 130 36.59 -7.42 15.44
N GLU A 131 36.90 -7.04 16.70
CA GLU A 131 35.92 -6.49 17.64
C GLU A 131 35.28 -5.20 17.09
N THR A 132 36.06 -4.32 16.47
CA THR A 132 35.54 -3.10 15.84
C THR A 132 34.62 -3.42 14.67
N LEU A 133 35.00 -4.38 13.82
CA LEU A 133 34.16 -4.81 12.69
C LEU A 133 32.85 -5.42 13.18
N LYS A 134 32.90 -6.28 14.20
CA LYS A 134 31.71 -6.88 14.85
C LYS A 134 30.82 -5.81 15.47
N ALA A 135 31.38 -4.80 16.15
CA ALA A 135 30.63 -3.70 16.74
C ALA A 135 29.94 -2.81 15.68
N ILE A 136 30.63 -2.48 14.59
CA ILE A 136 30.06 -1.69 13.49
C ILE A 136 28.93 -2.47 12.80
N LEU A 137 29.12 -3.76 12.56
CA LEU A 137 28.10 -4.60 11.95
C LEU A 137 26.88 -4.74 12.88
N GLY A 138 27.10 -4.96 14.18
CA GLY A 138 26.04 -5.00 15.18
C GLY A 138 25.26 -3.67 15.26
N LEU A 139 25.95 -2.54 15.24
CA LEU A 139 25.32 -1.22 15.20
C LEU A 139 24.50 -1.03 13.92
N HIS A 140 25.02 -1.43 12.76
CA HIS A 140 24.29 -1.35 11.50
C HIS A 140 23.02 -2.20 11.53
N GLN A 141 23.12 -3.46 11.96
CA GLN A 141 21.97 -4.36 12.10
C GLN A 141 20.91 -3.80 13.06
N GLU A 142 21.35 -3.18 14.15
CA GLU A 142 20.46 -2.55 15.13
C GLU A 142 19.81 -1.28 14.57
N VAL A 143 20.54 -0.48 13.80
CA VAL A 143 19.99 0.68 13.10
C VAL A 143 18.98 0.24 12.03
N GLU A 144 19.24 -0.83 11.29
CA GLU A 144 18.25 -1.41 10.38
C GLU A 144 17.01 -1.91 11.12
N ARG A 145 17.19 -2.59 12.26
CA ARG A 145 16.08 -3.04 13.10
C ARG A 145 15.24 -1.85 13.58
N LEU A 146 15.88 -0.81 14.11
CA LEU A 146 15.22 0.41 14.56
C LEU A 146 14.58 1.19 13.40
N HIS A 147 15.18 1.19 12.20
CA HIS A 147 14.56 1.77 11.01
C HIS A 147 13.32 0.99 10.57
N ARG A 148 13.36 -0.35 10.59
CA ARG A 148 12.16 -1.19 10.35
C ARG A 148 11.07 -0.93 11.38
N GLU A 149 11.45 -0.73 12.65
CA GLU A 149 10.51 -0.37 13.72
C GLU A 149 9.98 1.07 13.60
N ARG A 150 10.80 2.01 13.14
CA ARG A 150 10.43 3.42 12.91
C ARG A 150 9.75 3.69 11.56
N ALA A 151 9.84 2.78 10.59
CA ALA A 151 9.04 2.82 9.36
C ALA A 151 7.53 2.77 9.67
N ALA A 152 7.17 2.37 10.89
CA ALA A 152 5.83 2.48 11.45
C ALA A 152 5.54 3.84 12.14
N THR A 153 6.35 4.89 11.91
CA THR A 153 6.06 6.22 12.44
C THR A 153 4.81 6.80 11.75
N PRO A 154 3.94 7.49 12.51
CA PRO A 154 2.74 8.12 11.94
C PRO A 154 3.04 9.06 10.76
N GLU A 155 4.21 9.69 10.74
CA GLU A 155 4.57 10.68 9.72
C GLU A 155 4.97 10.05 8.38
N GLU A 156 5.79 9.00 8.37
CA GLU A 156 6.08 8.25 7.14
C GLU A 156 4.83 7.57 6.59
N ALA A 157 3.97 7.08 7.47
CA ALA A 157 2.67 6.53 7.08
C ALA A 157 1.77 7.56 6.41
N ARG A 158 1.74 8.81 6.90
CA ARG A 158 1.00 9.92 6.30
C ARG A 158 1.55 10.29 4.93
N ARG A 159 2.87 10.42 4.79
CA ARG A 159 3.52 10.75 3.51
C ARG A 159 3.22 9.69 2.45
N ALA A 160 3.45 8.43 2.78
CA ALA A 160 3.21 7.30 1.87
C ALA A 160 1.73 7.19 1.45
N ASN A 161 0.78 7.41 2.37
CA ASN A 161 -0.65 7.44 2.03
C ASN A 161 -0.98 8.59 1.07
N THR A 162 -0.37 9.76 1.26
CA THR A 162 -0.60 10.95 0.42
C THR A 162 -0.07 10.74 -1.00
N GLU A 163 1.14 10.20 -1.13
CA GLU A 163 1.77 9.85 -2.41
C GLU A 163 0.96 8.78 -3.16
N LEU A 164 0.63 7.67 -2.50
CA LEU A 164 -0.17 6.59 -3.10
C LEU A 164 -1.51 7.09 -3.62
N ARG A 165 -2.18 8.00 -2.90
CA ARG A 165 -3.44 8.59 -3.37
C ARG A 165 -3.23 9.47 -4.58
N ALA A 166 -2.16 10.26 -4.63
CA ALA A 166 -1.84 11.06 -5.80
C ALA A 166 -1.66 10.17 -7.04
N GLU A 167 -0.96 9.04 -6.89
CA GLU A 167 -0.82 8.03 -7.95
C GLU A 167 -2.18 7.43 -8.34
N MET A 168 -2.99 7.02 -7.36
CA MET A 168 -4.34 6.49 -7.60
C MET A 168 -5.22 7.48 -8.37
N ARG A 169 -5.13 8.78 -8.07
CA ARG A 169 -5.89 9.82 -8.79
C ARG A 169 -5.47 9.94 -10.24
N VAL A 170 -4.16 9.95 -10.49
CA VAL A 170 -3.60 10.01 -11.86
C VAL A 170 -4.00 8.77 -12.67
N ALA A 171 -3.98 7.60 -12.04
CA ALA A 171 -4.39 6.35 -12.66
C ALA A 171 -5.92 6.20 -12.81
N GLY A 172 -6.73 7.16 -12.33
CA GLY A 172 -8.19 7.02 -12.28
C GLY A 172 -8.65 5.83 -11.43
N ASN A 173 -7.80 5.37 -10.51
CA ASN A 173 -7.96 4.19 -9.67
C ASN A 173 -8.24 2.90 -10.46
N TYR A 174 -7.70 2.81 -11.68
CA TYR A 174 -7.77 1.65 -12.56
C TYR A 174 -6.38 1.05 -12.82
N TYR A 175 -6.23 -0.26 -12.69
CA TYR A 175 -4.96 -0.97 -12.89
C TYR A 175 -5.12 -2.11 -13.92
N PRO A 176 -4.78 -1.86 -15.20
CA PRO A 176 -5.01 -2.83 -16.29
C PRO A 176 -4.35 -4.18 -16.06
N GLU A 177 -3.15 -4.18 -15.47
CA GLU A 177 -2.40 -5.42 -15.18
C GLU A 177 -3.17 -6.32 -14.21
N LEU A 178 -3.74 -5.75 -13.16
CA LEU A 178 -4.52 -6.50 -12.18
C LEU A 178 -5.86 -6.99 -12.77
N GLU A 179 -6.47 -6.24 -13.69
CA GLU A 179 -7.66 -6.71 -14.41
C GLU A 179 -7.34 -7.94 -15.28
N ARG A 180 -6.21 -7.90 -15.99
CA ARG A 180 -5.76 -9.05 -16.79
C ARG A 180 -5.49 -10.26 -15.90
N SER A 181 -4.81 -10.07 -14.78
CA SER A 181 -4.60 -11.16 -13.81
C SER A 181 -5.91 -11.71 -13.26
N ALA A 182 -6.88 -10.85 -12.93
CA ALA A 182 -8.20 -11.30 -12.45
C ALA A 182 -8.94 -12.14 -13.49
N SER A 183 -8.94 -11.70 -14.76
CA SER A 183 -9.52 -12.47 -15.87
C SER A 183 -8.83 -13.82 -16.03
N GLN A 184 -7.49 -13.84 -16.08
CA GLN A 184 -6.71 -15.07 -16.23
C GLN A 184 -6.99 -16.09 -15.12
N LEU A 185 -7.16 -15.64 -13.87
CA LEU A 185 -7.52 -16.51 -12.75
C LEU A 185 -8.89 -17.16 -12.98
N LEU A 186 -9.88 -16.38 -13.41
CA LEU A 186 -11.23 -16.89 -13.67
C LEU A 186 -11.30 -17.81 -14.90
N ASP A 187 -10.58 -17.46 -15.96
CA ASP A 187 -10.48 -18.26 -17.18
C ASP A 187 -9.85 -19.63 -16.89
N SER A 188 -8.87 -19.69 -15.97
CA SER A 188 -8.18 -20.93 -15.59
C SER A 188 -9.10 -22.00 -14.97
N VAL A 189 -10.26 -21.58 -14.44
CA VAL A 189 -11.27 -22.44 -13.81
C VAL A 189 -12.57 -22.52 -14.62
N GLY A 190 -12.59 -21.97 -15.84
CA GLY A 190 -13.74 -22.02 -16.74
C GLY A 190 -14.96 -21.29 -16.19
N TYR A 191 -14.76 -20.16 -15.51
CA TYR A 191 -15.87 -19.31 -15.06
C TYR A 191 -16.67 -18.76 -16.25
N THR A 192 -17.98 -19.01 -16.27
CA THR A 192 -18.87 -18.70 -17.40
C THR A 192 -19.83 -17.53 -17.13
N GLY A 193 -19.76 -16.90 -15.96
CA GLY A 193 -20.58 -15.76 -15.58
C GLY A 193 -21.31 -15.90 -14.24
N GLY A 194 -21.98 -14.83 -13.81
CA GLY A 194 -22.73 -14.76 -12.54
C GLY A 194 -21.87 -14.53 -11.29
N PRO A 195 -22.44 -14.52 -10.08
CA PRO A 195 -21.66 -14.33 -8.85
C PRO A 195 -20.56 -15.38 -8.68
N VAL A 196 -19.33 -14.94 -8.42
CA VAL A 196 -18.20 -15.86 -8.21
C VAL A 196 -18.39 -16.62 -6.89
N SER A 197 -18.54 -17.93 -7.00
CA SER A 197 -18.78 -18.80 -5.85
C SER A 197 -17.51 -19.06 -5.04
N GLN A 198 -17.67 -19.47 -3.78
CA GLN A 198 -16.54 -19.92 -2.97
C GLN A 198 -15.85 -21.16 -3.60
N GLN A 199 -16.61 -22.04 -4.26
CA GLN A 199 -16.05 -23.20 -4.96
C GLN A 199 -15.14 -22.78 -6.12
N THR A 200 -15.55 -21.78 -6.90
CA THR A 200 -14.74 -21.21 -7.99
C THR A 200 -13.40 -20.71 -7.45
N ILE A 201 -13.42 -20.01 -6.32
CA ILE A 201 -12.20 -19.49 -5.68
C ILE A 201 -11.32 -20.62 -5.13
N ALA A 202 -11.92 -21.68 -4.57
CA ALA A 202 -11.19 -22.86 -4.15
C ALA A 202 -10.48 -23.53 -5.33
N SER A 203 -11.15 -23.67 -6.48
CA SER A 203 -10.53 -24.19 -7.71
C SER A 203 -9.41 -23.29 -8.22
N VAL A 204 -9.51 -21.96 -8.07
CA VAL A 204 -8.41 -21.04 -8.40
C VAL A 204 -7.22 -21.29 -7.47
N ALA A 205 -7.45 -21.45 -6.17
CA ALA A 205 -6.38 -21.79 -5.23
C ALA A 205 -5.69 -23.12 -5.60
N GLU A 206 -6.47 -24.14 -5.95
CA GLU A 206 -5.95 -25.45 -6.38
C GLU A 206 -5.10 -25.35 -7.64
N LYS A 207 -5.53 -24.55 -8.64
CA LYS A 207 -4.76 -24.27 -9.86
C LYS A 207 -3.43 -23.57 -9.58
N LEU A 208 -3.39 -22.74 -8.53
CA LEU A 208 -2.17 -22.08 -8.06
C LEU A 208 -1.30 -22.99 -7.18
N GLY A 209 -1.70 -24.25 -6.96
CA GLY A 209 -0.96 -25.22 -6.14
C GLY A 209 -1.23 -25.12 -4.64
N PHE A 210 -2.34 -24.48 -4.23
CA PHE A 210 -2.70 -24.29 -2.84
C PHE A 210 -4.03 -24.96 -2.46
N SER A 211 -4.07 -25.55 -1.27
CA SER A 211 -5.30 -26.03 -0.64
C SER A 211 -5.75 -25.07 0.47
N LEU A 212 -7.07 -24.88 0.62
CA LEU A 212 -7.65 -23.98 1.62
C LEU A 212 -8.00 -24.75 2.90
N HIS A 213 -7.55 -24.24 4.06
CA HIS A 213 -7.77 -24.88 5.37
C HIS A 213 -8.36 -23.87 6.37
N TYR A 214 -9.53 -24.19 6.92
CA TYR A 214 -10.12 -23.40 8.00
C TYR A 214 -9.67 -23.93 9.36
N VAL A 215 -9.07 -23.06 10.17
CA VAL A 215 -8.53 -23.42 11.49
C VAL A 215 -9.01 -22.45 12.56
N SER A 216 -9.25 -22.99 13.77
CA SER A 216 -9.73 -22.21 14.92
C SER A 216 -8.60 -21.54 15.71
N ASN A 217 -7.37 -22.04 15.59
CA ASN A 217 -6.19 -21.61 16.33
C ASN A 217 -5.28 -20.68 15.52
N MET A 218 -5.86 -19.78 14.71
CA MET A 218 -5.07 -18.76 14.00
C MET A 218 -4.40 -17.80 14.99
N PRO A 219 -3.14 -17.39 14.76
CA PRO A 219 -2.52 -16.32 15.52
C PRO A 219 -3.37 -15.05 15.49
N HIS A 220 -3.63 -14.44 16.66
CA HIS A 220 -4.53 -13.29 16.80
C HIS A 220 -4.14 -12.07 15.94
N SER A 221 -2.87 -11.95 15.56
CA SER A 221 -2.34 -10.87 14.71
C SER A 221 -2.56 -11.10 13.20
N THR A 222 -3.04 -12.28 12.78
CA THR A 222 -3.11 -12.66 11.37
C THR A 222 -4.54 -13.01 10.93
N ARG A 223 -4.90 -12.62 9.70
CA ARG A 223 -6.21 -12.95 9.10
C ARG A 223 -6.15 -14.19 8.20
N SER A 224 -4.98 -14.48 7.65
CA SER A 224 -4.67 -15.63 6.80
C SER A 224 -3.16 -15.91 6.88
N VAL A 225 -2.76 -17.17 6.71
CA VAL A 225 -1.34 -17.58 6.63
C VAL A 225 -1.14 -18.41 5.37
N ILE A 226 -0.10 -18.08 4.60
CA ILE A 226 0.27 -18.81 3.39
C ILE A 226 1.50 -19.66 3.70
N ASP A 227 1.35 -20.97 3.60
CA ASP A 227 2.41 -21.95 3.74
C ASP A 227 2.84 -22.42 2.35
N ARG A 228 3.89 -21.75 1.83
CA ARG A 228 4.50 -22.08 0.52
C ARG A 228 5.19 -23.44 0.51
N ARG A 229 5.62 -23.95 1.67
CA ARG A 229 6.35 -25.22 1.76
C ARG A 229 5.41 -26.40 1.54
N ASN A 230 4.19 -26.33 2.10
CA ASN A 230 3.21 -27.41 2.00
C ASN A 230 2.05 -27.13 1.03
N GLY A 231 2.05 -25.97 0.35
CA GLY A 231 0.99 -25.57 -0.57
C GLY A 231 -0.36 -25.40 0.14
N ARG A 232 -0.37 -24.68 1.27
CA ARG A 232 -1.59 -24.48 2.10
C ARG A 232 -1.85 -23.03 2.41
N ILE A 233 -3.13 -22.66 2.44
CA ILE A 233 -3.59 -21.36 2.92
C ILE A 233 -4.51 -21.59 4.10
N TYR A 234 -4.10 -21.09 5.27
CA TYR A 234 -4.87 -21.18 6.51
C TYR A 234 -5.71 -19.93 6.71
N LEU A 235 -6.97 -20.13 7.09
CA LEU A 235 -7.97 -19.09 7.30
C LEU A 235 -8.60 -19.27 8.68
N GLY A 236 -8.84 -18.17 9.38
CA GLY A 236 -9.56 -18.24 10.65
C GLY A 236 -11.01 -18.66 10.46
N THR A 237 -11.56 -19.48 11.36
CA THR A 237 -13.00 -19.82 11.36
C THR A 237 -13.89 -18.62 11.72
N ASN A 238 -13.36 -17.64 12.46
CA ASN A 238 -14.05 -16.42 12.88
C ASN A 238 -13.76 -15.23 11.95
N LEU A 239 -14.06 -15.38 10.65
CA LEU A 239 -13.92 -14.25 9.72
C LEU A 239 -14.97 -13.17 10.05
N PRO A 240 -14.55 -11.92 10.36
CA PRO A 240 -15.48 -10.83 10.65
C PRO A 240 -16.25 -10.35 9.41
N SER A 241 -15.82 -10.76 8.21
CA SER A 241 -16.50 -10.45 6.95
C SER A 241 -17.67 -11.39 6.75
N ARG A 242 -18.85 -10.84 6.43
CA ARG A 242 -20.00 -11.63 5.93
C ARG A 242 -19.65 -12.44 4.68
N ASP A 243 -18.59 -12.04 3.98
CA ASP A 243 -18.07 -12.70 2.79
C ASP A 243 -16.70 -13.35 3.06
N ALA A 244 -16.67 -14.69 3.14
CA ALA A 244 -15.45 -15.48 3.34
C ALA A 244 -14.51 -15.47 2.11
N ARG A 245 -15.01 -15.04 0.95
CA ARG A 245 -14.25 -15.02 -0.32
C ARG A 245 -13.16 -13.95 -0.33
N ALA A 246 -13.45 -12.75 0.21
CA ALA A 246 -12.53 -11.63 0.16
C ALA A 246 -11.20 -11.86 0.93
N PRO A 247 -11.17 -12.46 2.13
CA PRO A 247 -9.92 -12.87 2.77
C PRO A 247 -9.09 -13.87 1.94
N ILE A 248 -9.75 -14.87 1.33
CA ILE A 248 -9.07 -15.88 0.49
C ILE A 248 -8.42 -15.20 -0.71
N LEU A 249 -9.19 -14.38 -1.43
CA LEU A 249 -8.72 -13.72 -2.63
C LEU A 249 -7.58 -12.74 -2.35
N ARG A 250 -7.55 -12.08 -1.20
CA ARG A 250 -6.41 -11.24 -0.81
C ARG A 250 -5.14 -12.05 -0.57
N ALA A 251 -5.26 -13.23 0.05
CA ALA A 251 -4.12 -14.14 0.20
C ALA A 251 -3.62 -14.65 -1.15
N LEU A 252 -4.53 -15.03 -2.06
CA LEU A 252 -4.19 -15.42 -3.43
C LEU A 252 -3.58 -14.25 -4.22
N ALA A 253 -4.07 -13.03 -4.02
CA ALA A 253 -3.55 -11.86 -4.70
C ALA A 253 -2.09 -11.58 -4.34
N SER A 254 -1.70 -11.78 -3.08
CA SER A 254 -0.30 -11.67 -2.68
C SER A 254 0.61 -12.69 -3.37
N LEU A 255 0.09 -13.88 -3.71
CA LEU A 255 0.83 -14.86 -4.50
C LEU A 255 0.94 -14.43 -5.97
N VAL A 256 -0.17 -14.01 -6.57
CA VAL A 256 -0.25 -13.64 -7.98
C VAL A 256 0.58 -12.39 -8.28
N CYS A 257 0.60 -11.41 -7.37
CA CYS A 257 1.37 -10.19 -7.52
C CYS A 257 2.85 -10.35 -7.12
N GLY A 258 3.28 -11.55 -6.70
CA GLY A 258 4.65 -11.79 -6.26
C GLY A 258 5.05 -10.97 -5.03
N HIS A 259 4.12 -10.75 -4.08
CA HIS A 259 4.40 -9.97 -2.89
C HIS A 259 5.40 -10.69 -1.97
N GLU A 260 6.37 -9.93 -1.50
CA GLU A 260 7.37 -10.32 -0.50
C GLU A 260 7.23 -9.47 0.76
N GLU A 261 8.05 -9.72 1.77
CA GLU A 261 8.07 -8.91 2.99
C GLU A 261 8.28 -7.43 2.63
N PRO A 262 7.36 -6.53 3.02
CA PRO A 262 7.45 -5.12 2.65
C PRO A 262 8.73 -4.48 3.20
N ARG A 263 9.50 -3.83 2.30
CA ARG A 263 10.76 -3.17 2.68
C ARG A 263 10.53 -1.87 3.48
N ASN A 264 9.38 -1.24 3.27
CA ASN A 264 8.97 -0.01 3.95
C ASN A 264 7.43 0.09 3.96
N TYR A 265 6.91 1.13 4.62
CA TYR A 265 5.48 1.34 4.76
C TYR A 265 4.77 1.63 3.42
N ALA A 266 5.43 2.34 2.49
CA ALA A 266 4.85 2.62 1.17
C ALA A 266 4.64 1.31 0.36
N ASP A 267 5.63 0.41 0.39
CA ASP A 267 5.53 -0.90 -0.24
C ASP A 267 4.40 -1.73 0.39
N PHE A 268 4.27 -1.71 1.71
CA PHE A 268 3.16 -2.36 2.41
C PHE A 268 1.79 -1.82 1.97
N LEU A 269 1.64 -0.50 1.84
CA LEU A 269 0.39 0.10 1.37
C LEU A 269 0.09 -0.28 -0.09
N ARG A 270 1.10 -0.25 -0.96
CA ARG A 270 0.97 -0.63 -2.37
C ARG A 270 0.51 -2.08 -2.49
N GLN A 271 1.20 -3.02 -1.84
CA GLN A 271 0.82 -4.44 -1.81
C GLN A 271 -0.62 -4.62 -1.30
N ARG A 272 -1.01 -3.86 -0.26
CA ARG A 272 -2.38 -3.88 0.27
C ARG A 272 -3.41 -3.34 -0.74
N VAL A 273 -3.10 -2.30 -1.51
CA VAL A 273 -4.00 -1.79 -2.57
C VAL A 273 -4.14 -2.82 -3.68
N GLU A 274 -3.03 -3.35 -4.19
CA GLU A 274 -3.02 -4.38 -5.23
C GLU A 274 -3.82 -5.62 -4.83
N ALA A 275 -3.63 -6.12 -3.59
CA ALA A 275 -4.34 -7.28 -3.09
C ALA A 275 -5.86 -7.05 -2.96
N ASN A 276 -6.28 -5.87 -2.49
CA ASN A 276 -7.69 -5.52 -2.40
C ASN A 276 -8.31 -5.30 -3.77
N TYR A 277 -7.58 -4.66 -4.69
CA TYR A 277 -8.03 -4.43 -6.05
C TYR A 277 -8.26 -5.75 -6.78
N LEU A 278 -7.27 -6.65 -6.76
CA LEU A 278 -7.38 -7.94 -7.43
C LEU A 278 -8.52 -8.78 -6.84
N ALA A 279 -8.69 -8.79 -5.52
CA ALA A 279 -9.81 -9.47 -4.89
C ALA A 279 -11.17 -8.91 -5.35
N GLY A 280 -11.31 -7.59 -5.47
CA GLY A 280 -12.50 -6.95 -6.03
C GLY A 280 -12.70 -7.28 -7.51
N ALA A 281 -11.63 -7.29 -8.30
CA ALA A 281 -11.66 -7.61 -9.72
C ALA A 281 -12.04 -9.07 -10.01
N VAL A 282 -11.64 -10.01 -9.15
CA VAL A 282 -12.08 -11.41 -9.25
C VAL A 282 -13.55 -11.56 -8.85
N LEU A 283 -14.02 -10.88 -7.81
CA LEU A 283 -15.43 -10.99 -7.37
C LEU A 283 -16.41 -10.28 -8.30
N LEU A 284 -15.98 -9.19 -8.94
CA LEU A 284 -16.75 -8.41 -9.89
C LEU A 284 -15.92 -8.28 -11.20
N PRO A 285 -15.90 -9.33 -12.03
CA PRO A 285 -15.10 -9.36 -13.25
C PRO A 285 -15.39 -8.15 -14.14
N GLU A 286 -14.33 -7.54 -14.68
CA GLU A 286 -14.43 -6.28 -15.43
C GLU A 286 -15.50 -6.34 -16.52
N ALA A 287 -15.47 -7.34 -17.40
CA ALA A 287 -16.39 -7.46 -18.52
C ALA A 287 -17.87 -7.45 -18.06
N ALA A 288 -18.21 -8.31 -17.08
CA ALA A 288 -19.57 -8.42 -16.56
C ALA A 288 -20.00 -7.16 -15.79
N ALA A 289 -19.10 -6.59 -14.98
CA ALA A 289 -19.40 -5.38 -14.22
C ALA A 289 -19.59 -4.16 -15.13
N VAL A 290 -18.75 -4.01 -16.16
CA VAL A 290 -18.86 -2.94 -17.16
C VAL A 290 -20.12 -3.09 -17.99
N GLU A 291 -20.47 -4.30 -18.44
CA GLU A 291 -21.74 -4.56 -19.15
C GLU A 291 -22.94 -4.11 -18.30
N HIS A 292 -22.99 -4.55 -17.04
CA HIS A 292 -24.05 -4.19 -16.11
C HIS A 292 -24.13 -2.66 -15.88
N LEU A 293 -22.99 -2.01 -15.63
CA LEU A 293 -22.92 -0.57 -15.38
C LEU A 293 -23.20 0.26 -16.63
N ALA A 294 -22.79 -0.20 -17.82
CA ALA A 294 -23.05 0.49 -19.08
C ALA A 294 -24.53 0.47 -19.43
N GLU A 295 -25.21 -0.66 -19.23
CA GLU A 295 -26.67 -0.74 -19.41
C GLU A 295 -27.39 0.13 -18.37
N ALA A 296 -26.98 0.08 -17.10
CA ALA A 296 -27.51 0.96 -16.07
C ALA A 296 -27.29 2.44 -16.41
N LYS A 297 -26.13 2.81 -16.96
CA LYS A 297 -25.84 4.19 -17.41
C LYS A 297 -26.77 4.60 -18.55
N LYS A 298 -26.99 3.74 -19.55
CA LYS A 298 -27.92 3.99 -20.67
C LYS A 298 -29.35 4.23 -20.18
N GLN A 299 -29.79 3.46 -19.19
CA GLN A 299 -31.09 3.61 -18.55
C GLN A 299 -31.14 4.76 -17.53
N ARG A 300 -30.00 5.38 -17.22
CA ARG A 300 -29.84 6.40 -16.18
C ARG A 300 -30.23 5.89 -14.79
N GLN A 301 -29.74 4.71 -14.42
CA GLN A 301 -30.10 3.97 -13.21
C GLN A 301 -28.86 3.36 -12.53
N ILE A 302 -27.67 3.96 -12.67
CA ILE A 302 -26.47 3.48 -11.95
C ILE A 302 -26.77 3.43 -10.45
N SER A 303 -26.56 2.26 -9.85
CA SER A 303 -26.88 1.93 -8.46
C SER A 303 -25.83 0.97 -7.91
N MET A 304 -25.23 1.32 -6.77
CA MET A 304 -24.27 0.46 -6.07
C MET A 304 -24.96 -0.73 -5.41
N GLU A 305 -26.25 -0.62 -5.13
CA GLU A 305 -27.03 -1.75 -4.62
C GLU A 305 -27.28 -2.79 -5.69
N ASP A 306 -27.58 -2.36 -6.91
CA ASP A 306 -27.80 -3.27 -8.03
C ASP A 306 -26.49 -4.01 -8.34
N LEU A 307 -25.36 -3.30 -8.29
CA LEU A 307 -24.03 -3.92 -8.41
C LEU A 307 -23.73 -4.88 -7.25
N ARG A 308 -24.07 -4.50 -6.01
CA ARG A 308 -23.92 -5.36 -4.83
C ARG A 308 -24.71 -6.66 -4.99
N ASP A 309 -25.97 -6.55 -5.41
CA ASP A 309 -26.90 -7.68 -5.49
C ASP A 309 -26.60 -8.57 -6.70
N ALA A 310 -26.22 -7.97 -7.84
CA ALA A 310 -25.86 -8.71 -9.06
C ALA A 310 -24.63 -9.62 -8.87
N PHE A 311 -23.67 -9.21 -8.05
CA PHE A 311 -22.43 -9.98 -7.79
C PHE A 311 -22.39 -10.63 -6.41
N GLY A 312 -23.41 -10.40 -5.57
CA GLY A 312 -23.54 -10.94 -4.23
C GLY A 312 -22.40 -10.53 -3.28
N VAL A 313 -21.94 -9.28 -3.36
CA VAL A 313 -20.83 -8.75 -2.54
C VAL A 313 -21.32 -7.79 -1.45
N SER A 314 -20.42 -7.22 -0.63
CA SER A 314 -20.80 -6.14 0.29
C SER A 314 -21.02 -4.81 -0.44
N TYR A 315 -21.74 -3.87 0.18
CA TYR A 315 -21.92 -2.54 -0.40
C TYR A 315 -20.56 -1.82 -0.51
N GLU A 316 -19.69 -1.95 0.50
CA GLU A 316 -18.31 -1.43 0.44
C GLU A 316 -17.51 -1.99 -0.75
N MET A 317 -17.61 -3.28 -1.02
CA MET A 317 -16.91 -3.90 -2.16
C MET A 317 -17.46 -3.39 -3.49
N ALA A 318 -18.78 -3.32 -3.64
CA ALA A 318 -19.42 -2.78 -4.84
C ALA A 318 -19.05 -1.32 -5.08
N ALA A 319 -19.06 -0.49 -4.03
CA ALA A 319 -18.66 0.91 -4.08
C ALA A 319 -17.19 1.08 -4.51
N HIS A 320 -16.27 0.29 -3.93
CA HIS A 320 -14.86 0.31 -4.35
C HIS A 320 -14.67 -0.18 -5.79
N ARG A 321 -15.33 -1.26 -6.18
CA ARG A 321 -15.23 -1.75 -7.55
C ARG A 321 -15.74 -0.72 -8.54
N PHE A 322 -16.85 -0.06 -8.22
CA PHE A 322 -17.35 1.04 -9.03
C PHE A 322 -16.30 2.14 -9.19
N THR A 323 -15.58 2.52 -8.13
CA THR A 323 -14.52 3.54 -8.25
C THR A 323 -13.30 3.06 -9.05
N ASN A 324 -13.12 1.75 -9.25
CA ASN A 324 -12.08 1.24 -10.15
C ASN A 324 -12.46 1.36 -11.62
N LEU A 325 -13.75 1.19 -11.94
CA LEU A 325 -14.24 1.13 -13.32
C LEU A 325 -14.83 2.45 -13.82
N ALA A 326 -15.29 3.32 -12.91
CA ALA A 326 -16.08 4.51 -13.27
C ALA A 326 -15.34 5.44 -14.23
N THR A 327 -14.07 5.72 -13.98
CA THR A 327 -13.32 6.69 -14.78
C THR A 327 -12.89 6.11 -16.11
N GLU A 328 -12.22 4.96 -16.11
CA GLU A 328 -11.70 4.35 -17.34
C GLU A 328 -12.79 3.78 -18.24
N ARG A 329 -13.84 3.17 -17.68
CA ARG A 329 -14.85 2.42 -18.46
C ARG A 329 -16.16 3.16 -18.64
N LEU A 330 -16.49 4.09 -17.75
CA LEU A 330 -17.71 4.89 -17.85
C LEU A 330 -17.44 6.36 -18.14
N GLY A 331 -16.19 6.84 -18.09
CA GLY A 331 -15.88 8.26 -18.25
C GLY A 331 -16.52 9.14 -17.17
N LEU A 332 -16.67 8.60 -15.95
CA LEU A 332 -17.22 9.31 -14.80
C LEU A 332 -16.13 9.56 -13.77
N GLN A 333 -16.01 10.81 -13.32
CA GLN A 333 -15.21 11.14 -12.15
C GLN A 333 -16.06 10.97 -10.90
N VAL A 334 -15.47 10.41 -9.85
CA VAL A 334 -16.18 10.00 -8.64
C VAL A 334 -15.36 10.30 -7.39
N HIS A 335 -16.02 10.26 -6.26
CA HIS A 335 -15.38 10.14 -4.96
C HIS A 335 -16.02 9.05 -4.13
N PHE A 336 -15.24 8.50 -3.22
CA PHE A 336 -15.60 7.49 -2.24
C PHE A 336 -15.19 7.98 -0.86
N MET A 337 -16.02 7.72 0.14
CA MET A 337 -15.63 7.91 1.53
C MET A 337 -16.26 6.87 2.44
N LYS A 338 -15.52 6.51 3.49
CA LYS A 338 -15.98 5.71 4.62
C LYS A 338 -15.77 6.49 5.90
N ALA A 339 -16.83 6.77 6.64
CA ALA A 339 -16.78 7.52 7.88
C ALA A 339 -17.39 6.72 9.03
N HIS A 340 -16.85 6.89 10.23
CA HIS A 340 -17.45 6.38 11.47
C HIS A 340 -18.61 7.28 11.92
N GLU A 341 -19.50 6.79 12.79
CA GLU A 341 -20.62 7.60 13.34
C GLU A 341 -20.16 8.83 14.12
N SER A 342 -18.96 8.78 14.73
CA SER A 342 -18.29 9.95 15.32
C SER A 342 -17.89 11.02 14.29
N GLY A 343 -18.01 10.73 12.99
CA GLY A 343 -17.61 11.61 11.88
C GLY A 343 -16.15 11.50 11.47
N THR A 344 -15.38 10.63 12.11
CA THR A 344 -14.00 10.34 11.74
C THR A 344 -13.95 9.70 10.36
N LEU A 345 -13.22 10.33 9.43
CA LEU A 345 -12.96 9.78 8.10
C LEU A 345 -11.93 8.64 8.19
N ILE A 346 -12.33 7.46 7.73
CA ILE A 346 -11.55 6.23 7.82
C ILE A 346 -10.84 5.92 6.51
N LYS A 347 -11.53 6.15 5.39
CA LYS A 347 -10.99 5.90 4.04
C LYS A 347 -11.64 6.86 3.07
N ALA A 348 -10.87 7.36 2.11
CA ALA A 348 -11.42 8.16 1.02
C ALA A 348 -10.63 7.95 -0.27
N TYR A 349 -11.27 8.29 -1.38
CA TYR A 349 -10.68 8.37 -2.71
C TYR A 349 -11.47 9.40 -3.51
N GLU A 350 -10.82 10.17 -4.38
CA GLU A 350 -11.47 11.18 -5.19
C GLU A 350 -10.70 11.46 -6.46
N ASN A 351 -11.40 11.60 -7.58
CA ASN A 351 -10.84 12.18 -8.80
C ASN A 351 -11.80 13.15 -9.49
N ASP A 352 -12.88 13.52 -8.80
CA ASP A 352 -13.86 14.51 -9.23
C ASP A 352 -13.61 15.89 -8.64
N GLY A 353 -12.45 16.13 -8.02
CA GLY A 353 -12.07 17.44 -7.47
C GLY A 353 -12.85 17.87 -6.23
N VAL A 354 -13.60 16.97 -5.59
CA VAL A 354 -14.09 17.21 -4.23
C VAL A 354 -12.91 17.41 -3.27
N ARG A 355 -13.08 18.27 -2.26
CA ARG A 355 -12.04 18.52 -1.25
C ARG A 355 -12.45 17.87 0.07
N PHE A 356 -11.76 16.81 0.44
CA PHE A 356 -11.92 16.21 1.77
C PHE A 356 -11.28 17.08 2.87
N PRO A 357 -11.82 17.04 4.10
CA PRO A 357 -11.16 17.62 5.25
C PRO A 357 -9.78 16.99 5.40
N SER A 358 -8.74 17.82 5.44
CA SER A 358 -7.36 17.39 5.61
C SER A 358 -6.66 18.26 6.65
N ASP A 359 -5.64 17.71 7.27
CA ASP A 359 -4.69 18.46 8.10
C ASP A 359 -3.77 19.34 7.23
N ALA A 360 -2.89 20.11 7.88
CA ALA A 360 -1.96 21.01 7.20
C ALA A 360 -0.98 20.30 6.25
N LEU A 361 -0.85 18.97 6.36
CA LEU A 361 0.01 18.12 5.54
C LEU A 361 -0.78 17.41 4.43
N GLY A 362 -2.10 17.66 4.32
CA GLY A 362 -2.96 17.08 3.29
C GLY A 362 -3.50 15.69 3.64
N ASN A 363 -3.27 15.18 4.86
CA ASN A 363 -3.80 13.90 5.28
C ASN A 363 -5.23 14.05 5.83
N PHE A 364 -6.12 13.17 5.38
CA PHE A 364 -7.54 13.18 5.75
C PHE A 364 -7.93 12.06 6.71
N GLU A 365 -7.08 11.04 6.92
CA GLU A 365 -7.39 9.97 7.86
C GLU A 365 -7.44 10.51 9.28
N GLY A 366 -8.55 10.25 9.98
CA GLY A 366 -8.81 10.83 11.29
C GLY A 366 -9.50 12.21 11.24
N ALA A 367 -9.57 12.85 10.07
CA ALA A 367 -10.22 14.15 9.94
C ALA A 367 -11.74 14.04 10.11
N MET A 368 -12.35 15.11 10.60
CA MET A 368 -13.79 15.16 10.84
C MET A 368 -14.54 15.56 9.57
N VAL A 369 -15.44 14.69 9.11
CA VAL A 369 -16.33 14.96 7.97
C VAL A 369 -17.38 15.99 8.34
N CYS A 370 -17.71 16.90 7.42
CA CYS A 370 -18.76 17.90 7.62
C CYS A 370 -20.09 17.24 8.00
N ARG A 371 -20.76 17.77 9.04
CA ARG A 371 -22.05 17.26 9.54
C ARG A 371 -23.16 17.29 8.50
N ASN A 372 -23.06 18.23 7.55
CA ASN A 372 -24.04 18.40 6.48
C ASN A 372 -23.75 17.49 5.27
N TRP A 373 -22.63 16.78 5.22
CA TRP A 373 -22.32 15.86 4.13
C TRP A 373 -23.08 14.54 4.32
N THR A 374 -23.51 13.93 3.22
CA THR A 374 -24.23 12.65 3.15
C THR A 374 -23.63 11.55 4.03
N ALA A 375 -22.30 11.45 4.12
CA ALA A 375 -21.63 10.47 4.98
C ALA A 375 -21.89 10.66 6.49
N ARG A 376 -22.32 11.84 6.93
CA ARG A 376 -22.73 12.14 8.32
C ARG A 376 -24.26 12.15 8.46
N THR A 377 -24.98 12.76 7.51
CA THR A 377 -26.45 12.92 7.61
C THR A 377 -27.19 11.60 7.55
N VAL A 378 -26.60 10.56 6.93
CA VAL A 378 -27.18 9.21 6.86
C VAL A 378 -27.40 8.58 8.25
N PHE A 379 -26.57 8.91 9.25
CA PHE A 379 -26.71 8.33 10.59
C PHE A 379 -27.96 8.80 11.34
N ALA A 380 -28.47 10.00 11.00
CA ALA A 380 -29.69 10.56 11.56
C ALA A 380 -30.96 9.97 10.94
N GLN A 381 -30.84 9.19 9.87
CA GLN A 381 -31.99 8.59 9.20
C GLN A 381 -32.50 7.37 9.96
N SER A 382 -33.83 7.30 10.11
CA SER A 382 -34.52 6.17 10.73
C SER A 382 -34.54 4.95 9.80
N ASP A 383 -34.76 5.17 8.50
CA ASP A 383 -34.63 4.14 7.49
C ASP A 383 -33.15 3.88 7.18
N ARG A 384 -32.68 2.70 7.56
CA ARG A 384 -31.32 2.21 7.30
C ARG A 384 -31.30 1.06 6.28
N PHE A 385 -32.45 0.72 5.72
CA PHE A 385 -32.56 -0.34 4.72
C PHE A 385 -32.16 0.17 3.33
N ASN A 386 -32.70 1.34 2.95
CA ASN A 386 -32.43 1.99 1.69
C ASN A 386 -31.19 2.92 1.76
N PRO A 387 -30.49 3.16 0.64
CA PRO A 387 -29.45 4.17 0.57
C PRO A 387 -30.04 5.56 0.73
N TRP A 388 -29.28 6.43 1.37
CA TRP A 388 -29.57 7.84 1.49
C TRP A 388 -28.95 8.60 0.32
N TYR A 389 -29.78 9.38 -0.39
CA TYR A 389 -29.35 10.21 -1.51
C TYR A 389 -29.46 11.68 -1.14
N GLN A 390 -28.38 12.45 -1.33
CA GLN A 390 -28.39 13.87 -0.96
C GLN A 390 -27.47 14.68 -1.87
N TYR A 391 -27.94 15.88 -2.22
CA TYR A 391 -27.12 16.94 -2.80
C TYR A 391 -26.45 17.77 -1.71
N THR A 392 -25.15 18.01 -1.82
CA THR A 392 -24.39 18.86 -0.90
C THR A 392 -23.73 19.98 -1.69
N ASP A 393 -24.14 21.22 -1.44
CA ASP A 393 -23.48 22.41 -1.98
C ASP A 393 -22.29 22.77 -1.11
N MET A 394 -21.08 22.76 -1.68
CA MET A 394 -19.87 23.12 -0.94
C MET A 394 -19.53 24.60 -1.17
N SER A 395 -19.34 25.34 -0.08
CA SER A 395 -18.88 26.74 -0.13
C SER A 395 -17.50 26.89 -0.77
N ALA A 396 -16.64 25.87 -0.63
CA ALA A 396 -15.35 25.76 -1.31
C ALA A 396 -15.46 25.56 -2.83
N GLY A 397 -16.67 25.39 -3.36
CA GLY A 397 -16.99 25.26 -4.78
C GLY A 397 -17.56 23.89 -5.16
N GLY A 398 -18.61 23.91 -5.97
CA GLY A 398 -19.24 22.72 -6.56
C GLY A 398 -20.46 22.21 -5.78
N THR A 399 -21.34 21.54 -6.51
CA THR A 399 -22.46 20.77 -5.96
C THR A 399 -22.20 19.30 -6.24
N TYR A 400 -22.27 18.48 -5.21
CA TYR A 400 -22.03 17.04 -5.28
C TYR A 400 -23.28 16.28 -4.87
N TRP A 401 -23.56 15.19 -5.57
CA TRP A 401 -24.57 14.23 -5.16
C TRP A 401 -23.86 13.01 -4.60
N CYS A 402 -24.37 12.45 -3.51
CA CYS A 402 -23.82 11.22 -2.95
C CYS A 402 -24.95 10.24 -2.60
N THR A 403 -24.65 8.96 -2.76
CA THR A 403 -25.39 7.85 -2.15
C THR A 403 -24.59 7.33 -0.96
N SER A 404 -25.26 7.09 0.17
CA SER A 404 -24.63 6.59 1.39
C SER A 404 -25.45 5.46 2.02
N ARG A 405 -24.77 4.45 2.55
CA ARG A 405 -25.37 3.36 3.31
C ARG A 405 -24.64 3.14 4.64
N VAL A 406 -25.39 2.83 5.69
CA VAL A 406 -24.82 2.49 7.01
C VAL A 406 -24.57 0.98 7.10
N GLU A 407 -23.36 0.62 7.49
CA GLU A 407 -22.94 -0.74 7.81
C GLU A 407 -22.55 -0.85 9.29
N LYS A 408 -22.80 -2.01 9.90
CA LYS A 408 -22.40 -2.30 11.29
C LYS A 408 -21.07 -3.03 11.30
N ALA A 409 -20.14 -2.59 12.14
CA ALA A 409 -18.92 -3.32 12.45
C ALA A 409 -18.69 -3.42 13.97
N LYS A 410 -17.60 -4.06 14.39
CA LYS A 410 -17.30 -4.30 15.82
C LYS A 410 -17.15 -3.01 16.64
N GLU A 411 -16.64 -1.96 16.02
CA GLU A 411 -16.27 -0.70 16.68
C GLU A 411 -17.38 0.36 16.64
N GLY A 412 -18.49 0.10 15.94
CA GLY A 412 -19.58 1.06 15.79
C GLY A 412 -20.26 1.00 14.42
N LEU A 413 -21.03 2.05 14.13
CA LEU A 413 -21.65 2.25 12.83
C LEU A 413 -20.70 2.99 11.88
N TYR A 414 -20.67 2.53 10.63
CA TYR A 414 -19.88 3.14 9.57
C TYR A 414 -20.78 3.50 8.40
N SER A 415 -20.55 4.64 7.76
CA SER A 415 -21.18 5.01 6.50
C SER A 415 -20.21 4.76 5.36
N VAL A 416 -20.71 4.17 4.28
CA VAL A 416 -19.99 4.02 3.00
C VAL A 416 -20.72 4.87 1.99
N SER A 417 -20.00 5.78 1.34
CA SER A 417 -20.60 6.73 0.41
C SER A 417 -19.83 6.79 -0.90
N VAL A 418 -20.57 6.91 -2.00
CA VAL A 418 -20.04 7.23 -3.32
C VAL A 418 -20.74 8.48 -3.82
N GLY A 419 -20.00 9.39 -4.42
CA GLY A 419 -20.58 10.60 -5.00
C GLY A 419 -19.91 11.04 -6.28
N VAL A 420 -20.57 11.98 -6.93
CA VAL A 420 -20.19 12.58 -8.21
C VAL A 420 -20.54 14.07 -8.22
N ARG A 421 -19.96 14.79 -9.19
CA ARG A 421 -20.37 16.17 -9.51
C ARG A 421 -21.81 16.21 -10.02
N PHE A 422 -22.45 17.36 -9.82
CA PHE A 422 -23.82 17.64 -10.29
C PHE A 422 -24.07 17.28 -11.76
N ASP A 423 -23.12 17.53 -12.66
CA ASP A 423 -23.26 17.29 -14.11
C ASP A 423 -23.40 15.81 -14.50
N ASP A 424 -22.91 14.92 -13.64
CA ASP A 424 -22.89 13.46 -13.85
C ASP A 424 -24.05 12.74 -13.14
N VAL A 425 -24.78 13.43 -12.27
CA VAL A 425 -25.90 12.85 -11.48
C VAL A 425 -27.02 12.31 -12.37
N LYS A 426 -27.15 12.84 -13.60
CA LYS A 426 -28.12 12.38 -14.59
C LYS A 426 -28.03 10.88 -14.89
N TRP A 427 -26.93 10.20 -14.59
CA TRP A 427 -26.73 8.77 -14.82
C TRP A 427 -27.14 7.87 -13.66
N PHE A 428 -27.38 8.44 -12.47
CA PHE A 428 -27.61 7.69 -11.24
C PHE A 428 -29.09 7.58 -10.88
N ARG A 429 -29.43 6.50 -10.17
CA ARG A 429 -30.71 6.35 -9.45
C ARG A 429 -30.70 7.23 -8.19
N GLY A 430 -31.85 7.77 -7.77
CA GLY A 430 -31.91 8.65 -6.60
C GLY A 430 -31.57 10.10 -6.91
N ARG A 431 -31.46 10.46 -8.19
CA ARG A 431 -31.19 11.83 -8.65
C ARG A 431 -32.35 12.80 -8.37
N GLU A 432 -33.55 12.26 -8.26
CA GLU A 432 -34.80 12.98 -7.96
C GLU A 432 -34.94 13.35 -6.48
N THR A 433 -33.97 12.99 -5.65
CA THR A 433 -33.97 13.34 -4.22
C THR A 433 -34.15 14.85 -4.01
N SER A 434 -35.06 15.21 -3.12
CA SER A 434 -35.25 16.59 -2.65
C SER A 434 -34.31 16.94 -1.51
N HIS A 435 -33.55 15.97 -0.98
CA HIS A 435 -32.62 16.19 0.12
C HIS A 435 -31.42 16.98 -0.36
N ARG A 436 -31.30 18.21 0.13
CA ARG A 436 -30.21 19.12 -0.18
C ARG A 436 -29.70 19.76 1.10
N SER A 437 -28.39 19.78 1.25
CA SER A 437 -27.70 20.46 2.34
C SER A 437 -26.67 21.45 1.79
N ARG A 438 -26.28 22.41 2.64
CA ARG A 438 -25.18 23.33 2.34
C ARG A 438 -24.07 23.10 3.35
N SER A 439 -22.85 22.93 2.85
CA SER A 439 -21.64 22.84 3.66
C SER A 439 -20.84 24.13 3.53
N PHE A 440 -20.60 24.79 4.66
CA PHE A 440 -19.70 25.94 4.73
C PHE A 440 -18.25 25.52 5.07
N CYS A 441 -17.95 24.23 5.18
CA CYS A 441 -16.58 23.77 5.38
C CYS A 441 -15.68 24.19 4.18
N PRO A 442 -14.42 24.59 4.42
CA PRO A 442 -13.66 24.46 5.67
C PRO A 442 -13.82 25.62 6.67
N ASP A 443 -14.80 26.52 6.53
CA ASP A 443 -15.06 27.57 7.53
C ASP A 443 -15.33 26.95 8.92
N ASP A 444 -14.59 27.42 9.93
CA ASP A 444 -14.68 26.90 11.30
C ASP A 444 -16.09 27.09 11.90
N ARG A 445 -16.85 28.08 11.42
CA ARG A 445 -18.25 28.35 11.81
C ARG A 445 -19.24 27.28 11.32
N CYS A 446 -18.84 26.38 10.42
CA CYS A 446 -19.74 25.37 9.86
C CYS A 446 -20.02 24.22 10.84
N CYS A 447 -18.97 23.53 11.29
CA CYS A 447 -19.10 22.32 12.10
C CYS A 447 -18.07 22.20 13.22
N ARG A 448 -17.01 23.00 13.22
CA ARG A 448 -15.90 22.89 14.18
C ARG A 448 -16.10 23.72 15.44
N GLN A 449 -16.88 24.79 15.34
CA GLN A 449 -17.29 25.62 16.48
C GLN A 449 -18.80 25.55 16.68
N ALA A 450 -19.22 25.50 17.94
CA ALA A 450 -20.61 25.70 18.32
C ALA A 450 -21.04 27.14 18.05
N SER A 451 -22.36 27.37 17.89
CA SER A 451 -22.87 28.73 17.73
C SER A 451 -22.53 29.60 18.95
N SER A 452 -22.41 30.92 18.76
CA SER A 452 -22.13 31.86 19.85
C SER A 452 -23.18 31.77 20.96
N GLU A 453 -24.44 31.51 20.61
CA GLU A 453 -25.55 31.33 21.55
C GLU A 453 -25.37 30.07 22.41
N LEU A 454 -25.13 28.91 21.79
CA LEU A 454 -24.89 27.65 22.50
C LEU A 454 -23.62 27.73 23.37
N THR A 455 -22.56 28.33 22.84
CA THR A 455 -21.30 28.52 23.57
C THR A 455 -21.52 29.40 24.79
N THR A 456 -22.21 30.53 24.65
CA THR A 456 -22.49 31.43 25.78
C THR A 456 -23.33 30.74 26.85
N LYS A 457 -24.33 29.95 26.45
CA LYS A 457 -25.25 29.26 27.36
C LYS A 457 -24.60 28.10 28.11
N TRP A 458 -23.82 27.28 27.41
CA TRP A 458 -23.39 25.98 27.93
C TRP A 458 -21.90 25.88 28.26
N ALA A 459 -21.02 26.75 27.74
CA ALA A 459 -19.57 26.56 27.92
C ALA A 459 -19.11 26.57 29.39
N ALA A 460 -19.75 27.36 30.25
CA ALA A 460 -19.44 27.41 31.68
C ALA A 460 -20.14 26.30 32.50
N ALA A 461 -21.18 25.66 31.94
CA ALA A 461 -22.05 24.71 32.64
C ALA A 461 -21.87 23.25 32.17
N ALA A 462 -21.18 23.04 31.05
CA ALA A 462 -20.95 21.72 30.46
C ALA A 462 -19.57 21.18 30.86
N TRP A 463 -19.54 20.01 31.49
CA TRP A 463 -18.31 19.29 31.79
C TRP A 463 -18.39 17.86 31.23
N PRO A 464 -18.06 17.65 29.95
CA PRO A 464 -18.11 16.33 29.34
C PRO A 464 -16.91 15.48 29.81
N GLU A 465 -17.20 14.26 30.27
CA GLU A 465 -16.17 13.23 30.46
C GLU A 465 -15.93 12.52 29.11
N ALA A 466 -14.69 12.59 28.62
CA ALA A 466 -14.34 11.97 27.35
C ALA A 466 -14.38 10.43 27.47
N ALA A 467 -15.22 9.77 26.70
CA ALA A 467 -15.08 8.34 26.47
C ALA A 467 -13.79 8.14 25.65
N THR A 468 -12.71 7.64 26.25
CA THR A 468 -11.46 7.31 25.52
C THR A 468 -11.62 5.97 24.80
N PRO A 469 -11.75 5.94 23.46
CA PRO A 469 -11.65 4.68 22.73
C PRO A 469 -10.19 4.21 22.80
N THR A 470 -9.98 2.91 22.98
CA THR A 470 -8.66 2.29 23.14
C THR A 470 -7.71 2.55 21.95
N SER A 471 -8.25 3.00 20.80
CA SER A 471 -7.51 3.34 19.57
C SER A 471 -7.07 4.80 19.46
N LEU A 472 -7.48 5.71 20.35
CA LEU A 472 -7.29 7.16 20.20
C LEU A 472 -6.04 7.74 20.91
N LEU A 473 -5.23 6.90 21.56
CA LEU A 473 -3.94 7.34 22.12
C LEU A 473 -2.88 7.68 21.05
N ALA A 474 -3.14 7.42 19.76
CA ALA A 474 -2.17 7.60 18.69
C ALA A 474 -2.31 8.91 17.88
N ALA A 475 -3.43 9.63 17.96
CA ALA A 475 -3.59 10.93 17.29
C ALA A 475 -4.75 11.73 17.93
N LEU A 476 -4.41 12.75 18.71
CA LEU A 476 -5.40 13.74 19.17
C LEU A 476 -5.76 14.68 18.01
N PRO A 477 -7.04 14.89 17.69
CA PRO A 477 -7.44 15.94 16.75
C PRO A 477 -6.98 17.29 17.28
N THR A 478 -6.50 18.17 16.41
CA THR A 478 -6.21 19.55 16.78
C THR A 478 -7.51 20.32 17.02
N GLY A 479 -7.69 20.88 18.22
CA GLY A 479 -8.69 21.93 18.48
C GLY A 479 -9.77 21.62 19.54
N THR A 480 -9.86 20.40 20.07
CA THR A 480 -10.80 20.05 21.14
C THR A 480 -10.17 19.05 22.12
N PHE A 481 -10.61 19.10 23.37
CA PHE A 481 -10.29 18.09 24.39
C PHE A 481 -10.55 16.67 23.81
N PRO A 482 -9.75 15.64 24.13
CA PRO A 482 -9.69 14.39 23.36
C PRO A 482 -11.07 13.81 23.03
N GLY A 483 -11.45 13.82 21.76
CA GLY A 483 -12.64 13.12 21.25
C GLY A 483 -14.00 13.73 21.58
N VAL A 484 -14.08 14.92 22.17
CA VAL A 484 -15.36 15.59 22.50
C VAL A 484 -15.66 16.73 21.52
N ASP A 485 -16.78 16.63 20.80
CA ASP A 485 -17.34 17.74 20.01
C ASP A 485 -18.22 18.62 20.91
N ASN A 486 -17.71 19.81 21.27
CA ASN A 486 -18.44 20.79 22.09
C ASN A 486 -19.79 21.18 21.47
N ASN A 487 -19.91 21.20 20.15
CA ASN A 487 -21.16 21.52 19.47
C ASN A 487 -22.19 20.37 19.62
N GLU A 488 -21.74 19.11 19.60
CA GLU A 488 -22.62 17.98 19.94
C GLU A 488 -23.06 18.02 21.42
N VAL A 489 -22.13 18.31 22.33
CA VAL A 489 -22.45 18.43 23.77
C VAL A 489 -23.47 19.54 24.02
N TYR A 490 -23.24 20.74 23.46
CA TYR A 490 -24.15 21.87 23.68
C TYR A 490 -25.51 21.64 23.00
N ALA A 491 -25.54 21.04 21.81
CA ALA A 491 -26.80 20.68 21.16
C ALA A 491 -27.56 19.60 21.95
N PHE A 492 -26.86 18.62 22.53
CA PHE A 492 -27.46 17.61 23.41
C PHE A 492 -28.07 18.26 24.66
N LEU A 493 -27.35 19.17 25.32
CA LEU A 493 -27.86 19.89 26.49
C LEU A 493 -29.07 20.76 26.14
N GLU A 494 -29.05 21.43 24.99
CA GLU A 494 -30.18 22.23 24.49
C GLU A 494 -31.43 21.37 24.22
N GLN A 495 -31.26 20.19 23.64
CA GLN A 495 -32.38 19.27 23.35
C GLN A 495 -32.98 18.64 24.62
N ASN A 496 -32.17 18.46 25.66
CA ASN A 496 -32.56 17.83 26.93
C ASN A 496 -32.84 18.85 28.04
N GLU A 497 -32.82 20.14 27.71
CA GLU A 497 -33.24 21.19 28.64
C GLU A 497 -34.69 20.94 29.03
N ARG A 498 -34.96 20.82 30.33
CA ARG A 498 -36.32 20.71 30.84
C ARG A 498 -37.05 22.01 30.49
N ARG A 499 -37.89 21.97 29.46
CA ARG A 499 -38.88 23.01 29.22
C ARG A 499 -39.77 23.07 30.46
N ALA A 500 -39.76 24.22 31.13
CA ALA A 500 -40.54 24.50 32.32
C ALA A 500 -42.05 24.38 32.05
#